data_AF-B5E866-F1
#
_entry.id   AF-B5E866-F1
#
_cell.length_a   1.000
_cell.length_b   1.000
_cell.length_c   1.000
_cell.angle_alpha   90.00
_cell.angle_beta   90.00
_cell.angle_gamma   90.00
#
_symmetry.space_group_name_H-M   'P 1'
#
loop_
_entity.id
_entity.type
_entity.pdbx_description
1 polymer ?
#
loop_
_entity_poly.entity_id
_entity_poly.type
_entity_poly.pdbx_seq_one_letter_code
_entity_poly.pdbx_strand_id
1 'polypeptide(L)'
;MDIRSEKIEELARAAFLAKLDAAFTRDLQDYVLIDQAERHQFLTLAMAMAGARGLVSEQGIASYALALWYLGVDFVDKSVELKALLAGPLPEVRKIHAMNKWVETVIGDPENIAAADQALFMALKLSEPWGR
;
A
#
# COMPACT_ATOMS: atom_id res chain seq x y z
N MET A 1 -26.36 -16.20 -9.77
CA MET A 1 -25.50 -17.40 -9.63
C MET A 1 -24.31 -16.99 -8.76
N ASP A 2 -24.61 -16.44 -7.57
CA ASP A 2 -23.72 -15.49 -6.87
C ASP A 2 -23.04 -16.07 -5.63
N ILE A 3 -23.69 -17.02 -4.95
CA ILE A 3 -23.20 -17.59 -3.70
C ILE A 3 -21.87 -18.34 -3.88
N ARG A 4 -21.60 -18.86 -5.09
CA ARG A 4 -20.36 -19.61 -5.39
C ARG A 4 -19.19 -18.69 -5.71
N SER A 5 -19.42 -17.54 -6.34
CA SER A 5 -18.38 -16.56 -6.66
C SER A 5 -17.91 -15.82 -5.41
N GLU A 6 -18.84 -15.40 -4.55
CA GLU A 6 -18.51 -14.71 -3.29
C GLU A 6 -17.62 -15.56 -2.39
N LYS A 7 -17.95 -16.84 -2.21
CA LYS A 7 -17.12 -17.77 -1.42
C LYS A 7 -15.73 -18.01 -2.01
N ILE A 8 -15.60 -18.00 -3.34
CA ILE A 8 -14.29 -18.15 -4.00
C ILE A 8 -13.45 -16.88 -3.76
N GLU A 9 -14.05 -15.70 -3.84
CA GLU A 9 -13.37 -14.44 -3.56
C GLU A 9 -12.94 -14.32 -2.10
N GLU A 10 -13.79 -14.75 -1.14
CA GLU A 10 -13.44 -14.80 0.27
C GLU A 10 -12.23 -15.70 0.54
N LEU A 11 -12.23 -16.91 -0.05
CA LEU A 11 -11.10 -17.84 0.07
C LEU A 11 -9.82 -17.27 -0.56
N ALA A 12 -9.92 -16.62 -1.71
CA ALA A 12 -8.79 -15.97 -2.36
C ALA A 12 -8.21 -14.83 -1.51
N ARG A 13 -9.06 -14.00 -0.90
CA ARG A 13 -8.63 -12.93 0.02
C ARG A 13 -7.95 -13.50 1.26
N ALA A 14 -8.51 -14.55 1.86
CA ALA A 14 -7.91 -15.22 3.02
C ALA A 14 -6.52 -15.80 2.67
N ALA A 15 -6.40 -16.45 1.52
CA ALA A 15 -5.12 -16.98 1.04
C ALA A 15 -4.08 -15.87 0.79
N PHE A 16 -4.51 -14.74 0.21
CA PHE A 16 -3.65 -13.58 0.00
C PHE A 16 -3.17 -12.96 1.32
N LEU A 17 -4.05 -12.78 2.30
CA LEU A 17 -3.66 -12.27 3.63
C LEU A 17 -2.65 -13.21 4.31
N ALA A 18 -2.84 -14.53 4.22
CA ALA A 18 -1.89 -15.50 4.75
C ALA A 18 -0.52 -15.43 4.04
N LYS A 19 -0.51 -15.24 2.71
CA LYS A 19 0.72 -15.03 1.93
C LYS A 19 1.43 -13.74 2.36
N LEU A 20 0.69 -12.66 2.61
CA LEU A 20 1.23 -11.38 3.03
C LEU A 20 1.81 -11.45 4.46
N ASP A 21 1.10 -12.08 5.40
CA ASP A 21 1.57 -12.34 6.77
C ASP A 21 2.88 -13.14 6.77
N ALA A 22 2.96 -14.20 5.95
CA ALA A 22 4.17 -15.01 5.81
C ALA A 22 5.35 -14.20 5.25
N ALA A 23 5.11 -13.32 4.28
CA ALA A 23 6.14 -12.45 3.72
C ALA A 23 6.64 -11.43 4.77
N PHE A 24 5.73 -10.78 5.50
CA PHE A 24 6.08 -9.82 6.54
C PHE A 24 6.82 -10.49 7.69
N THR A 25 6.38 -11.68 8.12
CA THR A 25 7.06 -12.48 9.16
C THR A 25 8.50 -12.84 8.75
N ARG A 26 8.74 -13.12 7.47
CA ARG A 26 10.07 -13.46 6.96
C ARG A 26 10.99 -12.24 6.89
N ASP A 27 10.47 -11.11 6.43
CA ASP A 27 11.29 -9.98 5.99
C ASP A 27 11.33 -8.80 7.00
N LEU A 28 10.39 -8.72 7.94
CA LEU A 28 10.27 -7.64 8.93
C LEU A 28 10.51 -8.18 10.35
N GLN A 29 11.67 -7.87 10.94
CA GLN A 29 12.08 -8.41 12.24
C GLN A 29 11.09 -8.08 13.36
N ASP A 30 10.64 -6.82 13.45
CA ASP A 30 9.73 -6.38 14.50
C ASP A 30 8.29 -6.88 14.31
N TYR A 31 7.92 -7.29 13.09
CA TYR A 31 6.59 -7.82 12.79
C TYR A 31 6.33 -9.15 13.50
N VAL A 32 7.37 -9.94 13.75
CA VAL A 32 7.28 -11.23 14.45
C VAL A 32 6.95 -11.07 15.93
N LEU A 33 7.18 -9.87 16.49
CA LEU A 33 6.92 -9.57 17.90
C LEU A 33 5.43 -9.32 18.20
N ILE A 34 4.65 -9.05 17.16
CA ILE A 34 3.21 -8.80 17.25
C ILE A 34 2.47 -10.13 17.25
N ASP A 35 1.41 -10.26 18.05
CA ASP A 35 0.62 -11.49 18.08
C ASP A 35 -0.11 -11.73 16.74
N GLN A 36 -0.41 -13.00 16.45
CA GLN A 36 -1.04 -13.38 15.18
C GLN A 36 -2.40 -12.71 14.93
N ALA A 37 -3.21 -12.50 15.97
CA ALA A 37 -4.52 -11.88 15.85
C ALA A 37 -4.40 -10.39 15.51
N GLU A 38 -3.48 -9.68 16.15
CA GLU A 38 -3.15 -8.28 15.86
C GLU A 38 -2.59 -8.12 14.45
N ARG A 39 -1.67 -8.99 14.02
CA ARG A 39 -1.12 -9.01 12.65
C ARG A 39 -2.23 -9.21 11.61
N HIS A 40 -3.15 -10.14 11.87
CA HIS A 40 -4.29 -10.38 11.00
C HIS A 40 -5.25 -9.18 10.93
N GLN A 41 -5.52 -8.53 12.06
CA GLN A 41 -6.32 -7.31 12.11
C GLN A 41 -5.66 -6.18 11.32
N PHE A 42 -4.35 -5.98 11.51
CA PHE A 42 -3.58 -4.99 10.78
C PHE A 42 -3.68 -5.19 9.26
N LEU A 43 -3.42 -6.41 8.76
CA LEU A 43 -3.45 -6.69 7.33
C LEU A 43 -4.86 -6.55 6.74
N THR A 44 -5.89 -6.93 7.50
CA THR A 44 -7.29 -6.77 7.09
C THR A 44 -7.66 -5.29 6.94
N LEU A 45 -7.26 -4.45 7.90
CA LEU A 45 -7.46 -3.00 7.83
C LEU A 45 -6.65 -2.37 6.70
N ALA A 46 -5.39 -2.76 6.53
CA ALA A 46 -4.54 -2.29 5.45
C ALA A 46 -5.14 -2.58 4.07
N MET A 47 -5.67 -3.80 3.87
CA MET A 47 -6.36 -4.20 2.65
C MET A 47 -7.61 -3.35 2.40
N ALA A 48 -8.44 -3.12 3.42
CA ALA A 48 -9.63 -2.28 3.30
C ALA A 48 -9.27 -0.82 2.95
N MET A 49 -8.24 -0.27 3.60
CA MET A 49 -7.75 1.10 3.33
C MET A 49 -7.13 1.26 1.94
N ALA A 50 -6.42 0.24 1.46
CA ALA A 50 -5.88 0.19 0.10
C ALA A 50 -7.02 0.14 -0.94
N GLY A 51 -8.01 -0.73 -0.72
CA GLY A 51 -9.18 -0.85 -1.58
C GLY A 51 -9.99 0.45 -1.70
N ALA A 52 -10.15 1.17 -0.59
CA ALA A 52 -10.81 2.49 -0.57
C ALA A 52 -10.08 3.56 -1.41
N ARG A 53 -8.81 3.32 -1.78
CA ARG A 53 -7.97 4.20 -2.62
C ARG A 53 -7.81 3.67 -4.05
N GLY A 54 -8.55 2.61 -4.41
CA GLY A 54 -8.45 1.96 -5.71
C GLY A 54 -7.17 1.14 -5.89
N LEU A 55 -6.52 0.72 -4.80
CA LEU A 55 -5.42 -0.25 -4.84
C LEU A 55 -5.99 -1.63 -4.54
N VAL A 56 -6.32 -2.38 -5.58
CA VAL A 56 -7.06 -3.65 -5.49
C VAL A 56 -6.23 -4.86 -5.88
N SER A 57 -5.09 -4.65 -6.55
CA SER A 57 -4.15 -5.72 -6.87
C SER A 57 -3.38 -6.18 -5.63
N GLU A 58 -2.87 -7.42 -5.65
CA GLU A 58 -1.99 -7.93 -4.59
C GLU A 58 -0.79 -7.00 -4.36
N GLN A 59 -0.20 -6.47 -5.44
CA GLN A 59 0.94 -5.56 -5.36
C GLN A 59 0.56 -4.21 -4.72
N GLY A 60 -0.62 -3.68 -5.05
CA GLY A 60 -1.11 -2.42 -4.49
C GLY A 60 -1.38 -2.53 -3.01
N ILE A 61 -2.07 -3.60 -2.59
CA ILE A 61 -2.35 -3.87 -1.19
C ILE A 61 -1.04 -4.09 -0.40
N ALA A 62 -0.12 -4.91 -0.92
CA ALA A 62 1.16 -5.17 -0.26
C ALA A 62 2.01 -3.90 -0.12
N SER A 63 2.07 -3.08 -1.17
CA SER A 63 2.81 -1.80 -1.13
C SER A 63 2.21 -0.83 -0.11
N TYR A 64 0.87 -0.74 -0.07
CA TYR A 64 0.18 0.13 0.88
C TYR A 64 0.32 -0.36 2.33
N ALA A 65 0.22 -1.67 2.56
CA ALA A 65 0.43 -2.27 3.87
C ALA A 65 1.86 -2.03 4.39
N LEU A 66 2.87 -2.11 3.50
CA LEU A 66 4.25 -1.82 3.86
C LEU A 66 4.46 -0.33 4.20
N ALA A 67 3.83 0.57 3.44
CA ALA A 67 3.86 2.00 3.75
C ALA A 67 3.22 2.31 5.12
N LEU A 68 2.05 1.71 5.40
CA LEU A 68 1.39 1.81 6.71
C LEU A 68 2.28 1.31 7.84
N TRP A 69 2.96 0.17 7.63
CA TRP A 69 3.84 -0.42 8.62
C TRP A 69 4.97 0.53 9.04
N TYR A 70 5.67 1.12 8.07
CA TYR A 70 6.82 1.99 8.36
C TYR A 70 6.44 3.40 8.78
N LEU A 71 5.37 3.96 8.21
CA LEU A 71 5.08 5.39 8.33
C LEU A 71 3.84 5.71 9.19
N GLY A 72 3.09 4.69 9.61
CA GLY A 72 1.89 4.84 10.43
C GLY A 72 0.62 5.11 9.61
N VAL A 73 -0.52 5.14 10.31
CA VAL A 73 -1.86 5.26 9.72
C VAL A 73 -2.12 6.60 9.02
N ASP A 74 -1.39 7.64 9.41
CA ASP A 74 -1.52 9.02 8.93
C ASP A 74 -0.58 9.33 7.76
N PHE A 75 0.19 8.36 7.25
CA PHE A 75 1.23 8.63 6.24
C PHE A 75 0.70 9.32 4.98
N VAL A 76 -0.53 9.00 4.57
CA VAL A 76 -1.19 9.65 3.42
C VAL A 76 -1.45 11.12 3.68
N ASP A 77 -1.73 11.50 4.92
CA ASP A 77 -2.03 12.89 5.30
C ASP A 77 -0.77 13.73 5.51
N LYS A 78 0.42 13.10 5.51
CA LYS A 78 1.72 13.81 5.55
C LYS A 78 2.02 14.57 4.25
N SER A 79 1.35 14.25 3.14
CA SER A 79 1.53 14.93 1.85
C SER A 79 0.20 15.15 1.11
N VAL A 80 -0.05 16.40 0.72
CA VAL A 80 -1.21 16.76 -0.11
C VAL A 80 -1.11 16.08 -1.49
N GLU A 81 0.09 15.98 -2.04
CA GLU A 81 0.33 15.35 -3.35
C GLU A 81 0.10 13.84 -3.32
N LEU A 82 0.56 13.16 -2.27
CA LEU A 82 0.29 11.73 -2.07
C LEU A 82 -1.21 11.46 -1.91
N LYS A 83 -1.89 12.29 -1.12
CA LYS A 83 -3.33 12.19 -0.95
C LYS A 83 -4.08 12.38 -2.27
N ALA A 84 -3.69 13.38 -3.06
CA ALA A 84 -4.26 13.62 -4.38
C ALA A 84 -3.98 12.46 -5.36
N LEU A 85 -2.76 11.91 -5.35
CA LEU A 85 -2.38 10.74 -6.16
C LEU A 85 -3.30 9.55 -5.89
N LEU A 86 -3.50 9.20 -4.62
CA LEU A 86 -4.29 8.02 -4.23
C LEU A 86 -5.79 8.22 -4.49
N ALA A 87 -6.30 9.43 -4.34
CA ALA A 87 -7.68 9.79 -4.70
C ALA A 87 -7.91 9.94 -6.22
N GLY A 88 -6.85 10.17 -6.99
CA GLY A 88 -6.94 10.45 -8.42
C GLY A 88 -7.34 9.25 -9.29
N PRO A 89 -7.67 9.48 -10.57
CA PRO A 89 -8.10 8.44 -11.50
C PRO A 89 -6.95 7.64 -12.14
N LEU A 90 -5.70 7.94 -11.77
CA LEU A 90 -4.52 7.32 -12.41
C LEU A 90 -4.55 5.78 -12.30
N PRO A 91 -4.02 5.07 -13.31
CA PRO A 91 -3.86 3.62 -13.23
C PRO A 91 -3.13 3.18 -11.96
N GLU A 92 -3.57 2.07 -11.38
CA GLU A 92 -3.04 1.55 -10.11
C GLU A 92 -1.51 1.41 -10.13
N VAL A 93 -0.94 0.90 -11.22
CA VAL A 93 0.52 0.75 -11.37
C VAL A 93 1.27 2.08 -11.22
N ARG A 94 0.71 3.19 -11.71
CA ARG A 94 1.32 4.53 -11.59
C ARG A 94 1.20 5.04 -10.16
N LYS A 95 0.05 4.81 -9.51
CA LYS A 95 -0.15 5.13 -8.09
C LYS A 95 0.87 4.41 -7.21
N ILE A 96 1.01 3.09 -7.39
CA ILE A 96 1.95 2.27 -6.63
C ILE A 96 3.38 2.75 -6.83
N HIS A 97 3.79 2.97 -8.08
CA HIS A 97 5.16 3.38 -8.38
C HIS A 97 5.51 4.72 -7.71
N ALA A 98 4.65 5.72 -7.86
CA ALA A 98 4.88 7.04 -7.29
C ALA A 98 4.77 7.05 -5.76
N MET A 99 3.82 6.31 -5.18
CA MET A 99 3.70 6.11 -3.73
C MET A 99 4.96 5.45 -3.17
N ASN A 100 5.46 4.39 -3.79
CA ASN A 100 6.65 3.70 -3.30
C ASN A 100 7.88 4.60 -3.34
N LYS A 101 8.02 5.47 -4.35
CA LYS A 101 9.09 6.46 -4.40
C LYS A 101 8.97 7.54 -3.34
N TRP A 102 7.76 7.97 -3.05
CA TRP A 102 7.50 8.87 -1.93
C TRP A 102 7.88 8.23 -0.59
N VAL A 103 7.41 7.00 -0.33
CA VAL A 103 7.66 6.25 0.90
C VAL A 103 9.16 5.97 1.09
N GLU A 104 9.85 5.50 0.05
CA GLU A 104 11.30 5.28 0.05
C GLU A 104 12.07 6.54 0.46
N THR A 105 11.65 7.70 -0.07
CA THR A 105 12.29 8.99 0.25
C THR A 105 12.04 9.40 1.69
N VAL A 106 10.81 9.25 2.20
CA VAL A 106 10.49 9.57 3.61
C VAL A 106 11.21 8.64 4.58
N ILE A 107 11.37 7.36 4.25
CA ILE A 107 12.16 6.44 5.09
C ILE A 107 13.63 6.86 5.15
N GLY A 108 14.18 7.36 4.03
CA GLY A 108 15.56 7.83 3.96
C GLY A 108 15.81 9.18 4.64
N ASP A 109 14.84 10.09 4.60
CA ASP A 109 14.91 11.43 5.19
C ASP A 109 13.53 11.88 5.73
N PRO A 110 13.15 11.47 6.96
CA PRO A 110 11.79 11.68 7.49
C PRO A 110 11.39 13.14 7.69
N GLU A 111 12.35 14.05 7.83
CA GLU A 111 12.11 15.48 8.07
C GLU A 111 11.85 16.25 6.76
N ASN A 112 12.12 15.63 5.61
CA ASN A 112 12.14 16.29 4.31
C ASN A 112 11.00 15.82 3.38
N ILE A 113 9.77 16.10 3.79
CA ILE A 113 8.57 15.79 3.00
C ILE A 113 8.61 16.44 1.61
N ALA A 114 9.21 17.63 1.49
CA ALA A 114 9.35 18.31 0.21
C ALA A 114 10.17 17.51 -0.82
N ALA A 115 11.24 16.84 -0.39
CA ALA A 115 12.01 15.94 -1.25
C ALA A 115 11.19 14.71 -1.67
N ALA A 116 10.37 14.17 -0.77
CA ALA A 116 9.48 13.06 -1.08
C ALA A 116 8.40 13.45 -2.11
N ASP A 117 7.80 14.63 -1.98
CA ASP A 117 6.84 15.16 -2.96
C ASP A 117 7.50 15.40 -4.32
N GLN A 118 8.74 15.88 -4.35
CA GLN A 118 9.52 15.99 -5.58
C GLN A 118 9.78 14.61 -6.21
N ALA A 119 10.14 13.61 -5.42
CA ALA A 119 10.36 12.25 -5.90
C ALA A 119 9.08 11.62 -6.48
N LEU A 120 7.93 11.83 -5.82
CA LEU A 120 6.61 11.44 -6.29
C LEU A 120 6.32 12.06 -7.65
N PHE A 121 6.49 13.38 -7.77
CA PHE A 121 6.24 14.09 -9.03
C PHE A 121 7.13 13.61 -10.16
N MET A 122 8.42 13.38 -9.88
CA MET A 122 9.35 12.82 -10.86
C MET A 122 8.97 11.39 -11.28
N ALA A 123 8.54 10.54 -10.35
CA ALA A 123 8.04 9.20 -10.64
C ALA A 123 6.80 9.23 -11.53
N LEU A 124 5.88 10.18 -11.32
CA LEU A 124 4.71 10.36 -12.17
C LEU A 124 5.07 10.80 -13.59
N LYS A 125 6.06 11.67 -13.74
CA LYS A 125 6.57 12.08 -15.06
C LYS A 125 7.20 10.92 -15.81
N LEU A 126 8.08 10.15 -15.15
CA LEU A 126 8.76 9.01 -15.77
C LEU A 126 7.78 7.88 -16.16
N SER A 127 6.66 7.77 -15.45
CA SER A 127 5.60 6.78 -15.71
C SER A 127 4.46 7.30 -16.58
N GLU A 128 4.54 8.50 -17.16
CA GLU A 128 3.51 9.04 -18.07
C GLU A 128 3.11 8.06 -19.19
N PRO A 129 4.03 7.31 -19.83
CA PRO A 129 3.66 6.35 -20.88
C PRO A 129 2.80 5.17 -20.42
N TRP A 130 2.67 4.92 -19.11
CA TRP A 130 1.98 3.74 -18.57
C TRP A 130 0.45 3.91 -18.47
N GLY A 131 -0.10 4.96 -19.08
CA GLY A 131 -1.52 5.23 -19.19
C GLY A 131 -1.94 6.54 -18.51
N ARG A 132 -3.08 7.07 -18.94
CA ARG A 132 -3.73 8.27 -18.38
C ARG A 132 -4.89 7.88 -17.49
#